data_AF-A0A060N604-F1
#
_entry.id   AF-A0A060N604-F1
#
_cell.length_a   1.000
_cell.length_b   1.000
_cell.length_c   1.000
_cell.angle_alpha   90.00
_cell.angle_beta   90.00
_cell.angle_gamma   90.00
#
_symmetry.space_group_name_H-M   'P 1'
#
loop_
_entity.id
_entity.type
_entity.pdbx_description
1 polymer ?
#
loop_
_entity_poly.entity_id
_entity_poly.type
_entity_poly.pdbx_seq_one_letter_code
_entity_poly.pdbx_strand_id
1 'polypeptide(L)'
;MLDNKRFMLTRGEIIKVDLGEPIGVKQGGIRPCVIVANDLCNRYSKGIHIIPFTSNLDKKRMKTHMFVRKSELNGLTKDSILLGEQITLISTMQILDVIGKLTDEQMDIVDEKLEIQLALKKADKRRIQKMVKNIKQLESYIERNEQQSNDLIKILKSNVVDFKDYCDEYKIDSSMYYKSKFNMINNYIQGSVAI
;
A
#
# COMPACT_ATOMS: atom_id res chain seq x y z
N MET A 1 -7.66 -37.77 -21.00
CA MET A 1 -8.19 -36.55 -21.64
C MET A 1 -9.02 -35.80 -20.60
N LEU A 2 -8.56 -34.63 -20.19
CA LEU A 2 -9.38 -33.60 -19.52
C LEU A 2 -9.03 -32.30 -20.25
N ASP A 3 -9.64 -32.13 -21.42
CA ASP A 3 -9.48 -30.97 -22.28
C ASP A 3 -10.55 -29.92 -21.92
N ASN A 4 -10.11 -28.67 -21.82
CA ASN A 4 -10.85 -27.46 -22.22
C ASN A 4 -12.07 -26.98 -21.42
N LYS A 5 -11.94 -26.92 -20.09
CA LYS A 5 -12.46 -25.75 -19.35
C LYS A 5 -11.39 -25.25 -18.38
N ARG A 6 -10.41 -24.51 -18.92
CA ARG A 6 -9.59 -23.63 -18.08
C ARG A 6 -10.55 -22.53 -17.61
N PHE A 7 -11.12 -22.67 -16.43
CA PHE A 7 -11.74 -21.52 -15.75
C PHE A 7 -10.66 -20.43 -15.76
N MET A 8 -10.96 -19.29 -16.39
CA MET A 8 -10.02 -18.17 -16.39
C MET A 8 -9.97 -17.67 -14.95
N LEU A 9 -8.89 -18.02 -14.27
CA LEU A 9 -8.60 -17.51 -12.94
C LEU A 9 -8.36 -16.01 -13.04
N THR A 10 -9.07 -15.23 -12.24
CA THR A 10 -9.00 -13.77 -12.27
C THR A 10 -8.46 -13.20 -10.97
N ARG A 11 -7.82 -12.05 -11.08
CA ARG A 11 -7.34 -11.29 -9.93
C ARG A 11 -8.52 -10.99 -8.99
N GLY A 12 -8.28 -11.17 -7.71
CA GLY A 12 -9.26 -10.97 -6.64
C GLY A 12 -10.14 -12.19 -6.32
N GLU A 13 -10.10 -13.24 -7.13
CA GLU A 13 -10.73 -14.51 -6.75
C GLU A 13 -10.06 -15.11 -5.52
N ILE A 14 -10.90 -15.61 -4.62
CA ILE A 14 -10.48 -16.41 -3.47
C ILE A 14 -10.57 -17.87 -3.87
N ILE A 15 -9.44 -18.55 -3.76
CA ILE A 15 -9.26 -19.94 -4.11
C ILE A 15 -8.84 -20.76 -2.90
N LYS A 16 -9.29 -22.00 -2.83
CA LYS A 16 -8.81 -22.98 -1.86
C LYS A 16 -7.59 -23.67 -2.45
N VAL A 17 -6.47 -23.64 -1.74
CA VAL A 17 -5.18 -24.12 -2.24
C VAL A 17 -4.57 -25.08 -1.24
N ASP A 18 -3.95 -26.15 -1.73
CA ASP A 18 -3.04 -26.97 -0.94
C ASP A 18 -1.61 -26.42 -1.02
N LEU A 19 -1.16 -25.79 0.07
CA LEU A 19 0.20 -25.23 0.17
C LEU A 19 1.22 -26.26 0.68
N GLY A 20 0.82 -27.51 0.95
CA GLY A 20 1.67 -28.55 1.52
C GLY A 20 2.10 -28.25 2.95
N GLU A 21 3.05 -29.03 3.48
CA GLU A 21 3.54 -28.80 4.84
C GLU A 21 4.19 -27.40 5.01
N PRO A 22 3.94 -26.69 6.12
CA PRO A 22 4.58 -25.40 6.37
C PRO A 22 6.09 -25.58 6.53
N ILE A 23 6.86 -24.74 5.83
CA ILE A 23 8.33 -24.72 5.93
C ILE A 23 8.75 -23.40 6.57
N GLY A 24 9.25 -23.47 7.80
CA GLY A 24 9.64 -22.29 8.58
C GLY A 24 8.47 -21.33 8.77
N VAL A 25 8.61 -20.10 8.28
CA VAL A 25 7.58 -19.05 8.40
C VAL A 25 6.54 -19.08 7.27
N LYS A 26 6.76 -19.88 6.22
CA LYS A 26 5.86 -19.96 5.06
C LYS A 26 4.54 -20.61 5.47
N GLN A 27 3.42 -20.03 5.03
CA GLN A 27 2.11 -20.66 5.23
C GLN A 27 2.02 -22.01 4.49
N GLY A 28 1.49 -23.03 5.18
CA GLY A 28 1.23 -24.37 4.65
C GLY A 28 -0.22 -24.82 4.90
N GLY A 29 -0.53 -26.08 4.61
CA GLY A 29 -1.85 -26.68 4.72
C GLY A 29 -2.82 -26.22 3.64
N ILE A 30 -4.00 -26.83 3.65
CA ILE A 30 -5.10 -26.46 2.76
C ILE A 30 -5.79 -25.21 3.31
N ARG A 31 -5.75 -24.11 2.56
CA ARG A 31 -6.32 -22.83 3.03
C ARG A 31 -6.82 -21.93 1.89
N PRO A 32 -7.69 -20.96 2.22
CA PRO A 32 -8.04 -19.90 1.29
C PRO A 32 -6.82 -19.01 0.97
N CYS A 33 -6.74 -18.59 -0.28
CA CYS A 33 -5.79 -17.63 -0.81
C CYS A 33 -6.49 -16.70 -1.79
N VAL A 34 -6.08 -15.43 -1.90
CA VAL A 34 -6.55 -14.54 -2.98
C VAL A 34 -5.53 -14.48 -4.11
N ILE A 35 -6.01 -14.52 -5.35
CA ILE A 35 -5.18 -14.34 -6.55
C ILE A 35 -4.82 -12.86 -6.71
N VAL A 36 -3.52 -12.56 -6.83
CA VAL A 36 -3.04 -11.18 -6.98
C VAL A 36 -2.27 -10.92 -8.26
N ALA A 37 -1.89 -11.98 -8.98
CA ALA A 37 -1.33 -11.89 -10.32
C ALA A 37 -2.34 -11.26 -11.30
N ASN A 38 -1.83 -10.53 -12.29
CA ASN A 38 -2.66 -9.96 -13.36
C ASN A 38 -3.28 -11.07 -14.23
N ASP A 39 -4.44 -10.78 -14.83
CA ASP A 39 -5.24 -11.76 -15.57
C ASP A 39 -4.54 -12.32 -16.81
N LEU A 40 -3.63 -11.54 -17.42
CA LEU A 40 -2.83 -12.03 -18.54
C LEU A 40 -1.88 -13.14 -18.09
N CYS A 41 -1.22 -12.98 -16.95
CA CYS A 41 -0.40 -14.00 -16.33
C CYS A 41 -1.24 -15.23 -15.96
N ASN A 42 -2.39 -15.03 -15.32
CA ASN A 42 -3.29 -16.13 -14.92
C ASN A 42 -3.78 -16.96 -16.12
N ARG A 43 -3.99 -16.32 -17.27
CA ARG A 43 -4.44 -16.97 -18.50
C ARG A 43 -3.38 -17.91 -19.10
N TYR A 44 -2.12 -17.46 -19.14
CA TYR A 44 -1.07 -18.16 -19.90
C TYR A 44 -0.12 -18.99 -19.03
N SER A 45 0.13 -18.55 -17.79
CA SER A 45 1.07 -19.21 -16.89
C SER A 45 0.47 -20.48 -16.27
N LYS A 46 1.34 -21.43 -15.91
CA LYS A 46 1.01 -22.54 -15.00
C LYS A 46 1.28 -22.21 -13.54
N GLY A 47 1.97 -21.08 -13.29
CA GLY A 47 2.24 -20.54 -11.96
C GLY A 47 1.51 -19.21 -11.74
N ILE A 48 0.82 -19.07 -10.61
CA ILE A 48 0.09 -17.85 -10.25
C ILE A 48 0.53 -17.33 -8.88
N HIS A 49 0.54 -16.01 -8.72
CA HIS A 49 0.84 -15.37 -7.43
C HIS A 49 -0.41 -15.21 -6.61
N ILE A 50 -0.35 -15.66 -5.37
CA ILE A 50 -1.44 -15.62 -4.40
C ILE A 50 -0.99 -14.99 -3.08
N ILE A 51 -1.94 -14.59 -2.26
CA ILE A 51 -1.71 -14.24 -0.85
C ILE A 51 -2.57 -15.14 0.04
N PRO A 52 -1.99 -15.84 1.02
CA PRO A 52 -2.75 -16.71 1.92
C PRO A 52 -3.52 -15.93 2.97
N PHE A 53 -4.67 -16.48 3.35
CA PHE A 53 -5.41 -16.07 4.55
C PHE A 53 -5.00 -16.93 5.77
N THR A 54 -5.20 -16.37 6.96
CA THR A 54 -5.17 -17.11 8.22
C THR A 54 -6.39 -16.76 9.06
N SER A 55 -7.03 -17.76 9.68
CA SER A 55 -8.09 -17.54 10.66
C SER A 55 -7.56 -17.30 12.08
N ASN A 56 -6.24 -17.34 12.27
CA ASN A 56 -5.64 -16.92 13.53
C ASN A 56 -5.65 -15.39 13.58
N LEU A 57 -6.58 -14.84 14.37
CA LEU A 57 -6.74 -13.39 14.54
C LEU A 57 -5.76 -12.79 15.56
N ASP A 58 -5.10 -13.63 16.36
CA ASP A 58 -4.08 -13.22 17.33
C ASP A 58 -2.71 -13.10 16.63
N LYS A 59 -2.64 -12.21 15.66
CA LYS A 59 -1.43 -11.85 14.93
C LYS A 59 -0.98 -10.46 15.35
N LYS A 60 0.34 -10.30 15.55
CA LYS A 60 0.95 -8.98 15.67
C LYS A 60 0.56 -8.16 14.44
N ARG A 61 -0.06 -7.00 14.67
CA ARG A 61 -0.51 -6.12 13.59
C ARG A 61 0.67 -5.68 12.74
N MET A 62 0.63 -6.02 11.45
CA MET A 62 1.57 -5.52 10.44
C MET A 62 0.84 -4.63 9.43
N LYS A 63 1.56 -3.68 8.84
CA LYS A 63 1.01 -2.77 7.81
C LYS A 63 0.60 -3.50 6.53
N THR A 64 1.04 -4.74 6.35
CA THR A 64 0.73 -5.66 5.24
C THR A 64 -0.49 -6.53 5.50
N HIS A 65 -1.07 -6.47 6.70
CA HIS A 65 -2.24 -7.25 7.07
C HIS A 65 -3.53 -6.54 6.66
N MET A 66 -4.52 -7.33 6.25
CA MET A 66 -5.89 -6.86 6.01
C MET A 66 -6.87 -7.81 6.67
N PHE A 67 -7.74 -7.29 7.54
CA PHE A 67 -8.83 -8.07 8.12
C PHE A 67 -9.96 -8.23 7.10
N VAL A 68 -10.47 -9.44 6.95
CA VAL A 68 -11.57 -9.78 6.05
C VAL A 68 -12.62 -10.56 6.83
N ARG A 69 -13.82 -9.99 6.90
CA ARG A 69 -14.98 -10.69 7.48
C ARG A 69 -15.40 -11.83 6.57
N LYS A 70 -15.83 -12.94 7.16
CA LYS A 70 -16.47 -14.00 6.40
C LYS A 70 -17.77 -13.53 5.77
N SER A 71 -18.04 -13.97 4.55
CA SER A 71 -19.33 -13.78 3.90
C SER A 71 -19.55 -14.88 2.88
N GLU A 72 -20.80 -15.09 2.49
CA GLU A 72 -21.13 -16.04 1.40
C GLU A 72 -20.48 -15.60 0.07
N LEU A 73 -20.39 -14.29 -0.19
CA LEU A 73 -19.81 -13.73 -1.41
C LEU A 73 -18.31 -14.04 -1.56
N ASN A 74 -17.57 -14.04 -0.45
CA ASN A 74 -16.13 -14.30 -0.46
C ASN A 74 -15.78 -15.77 -0.14
N GLY A 75 -16.76 -16.60 0.22
CA GLY A 75 -16.58 -18.02 0.48
C GLY A 75 -15.75 -18.37 1.72
N LEU A 76 -15.32 -17.38 2.51
CA LEU A 76 -14.60 -17.64 3.75
C LEU A 76 -15.56 -18.20 4.80
N THR A 77 -15.14 -19.24 5.52
CA THR A 77 -15.95 -19.84 6.60
C THR A 77 -15.69 -19.19 7.97
N LYS A 78 -14.59 -18.45 8.09
CA LYS A 78 -14.14 -17.75 9.31
C LYS A 78 -13.62 -16.38 8.94
N ASP A 79 -13.81 -15.42 9.86
CA ASP A 79 -13.09 -14.15 9.79
C ASP A 79 -11.59 -14.43 9.73
N SER A 80 -10.91 -13.69 8.87
CA SER A 80 -9.55 -14.02 8.47
C SER A 80 -8.70 -12.77 8.31
N ILE A 81 -7.38 -12.95 8.37
CA ILE A 81 -6.39 -11.94 8.04
C ILE A 81 -5.68 -12.38 6.76
N LEU A 82 -5.65 -11.50 5.76
CA LEU A 82 -4.78 -11.60 4.59
C LEU A 82 -3.37 -11.19 4.98
N LEU A 83 -2.38 -12.02 4.62
CA LEU A 83 -0.98 -11.84 5.02
C LEU A 83 -0.15 -11.29 3.84
N GLY A 84 -0.19 -9.99 3.59
CA GLY A 84 0.44 -9.38 2.41
C GLY A 84 1.94 -9.61 2.28
N GLU A 85 2.63 -9.93 3.38
CA GLU A 85 4.03 -10.32 3.39
C GLU A 85 4.31 -11.75 2.91
N GLN A 86 3.28 -12.58 2.74
CA GLN A 86 3.36 -13.99 2.38
C GLN A 86 2.98 -14.26 0.91
N ILE A 87 3.19 -13.31 0.01
CA ILE A 87 2.95 -13.50 -1.44
C ILE A 87 3.72 -14.74 -1.91
N THR A 88 3.01 -15.69 -2.50
CA THR A 88 3.57 -16.99 -2.87
C THR A 88 3.21 -17.32 -4.31
N LEU A 89 4.19 -17.82 -5.07
CA LEU A 89 3.96 -18.45 -6.38
C LEU A 89 3.53 -19.90 -6.15
N ILE A 90 2.38 -20.28 -6.72
CA ILE A 90 1.85 -21.66 -6.68
C ILE A 90 1.66 -22.20 -8.09
N SER A 91 1.70 -23.52 -8.25
CA SER A 91 1.21 -24.19 -9.47
C SER A 91 -0.31 -24.18 -9.49
N THR A 92 -0.94 -23.98 -10.65
CA THR A 92 -2.41 -24.08 -10.79
C THR A 92 -2.95 -25.46 -10.43
N MET A 93 -2.09 -26.50 -10.42
CA MET A 93 -2.46 -27.85 -9.97
C MET A 93 -2.69 -27.95 -8.46
N GLN A 94 -2.20 -26.98 -7.67
CA GLN A 94 -2.42 -26.93 -6.22
C GLN A 94 -3.78 -26.33 -5.84
N ILE A 95 -4.50 -25.79 -6.83
CA ILE A 95 -5.81 -25.17 -6.63
C ILE A 95 -6.85 -26.27 -6.54
N LEU A 96 -7.57 -26.29 -5.44
CA LEU A 96 -8.62 -27.27 -5.16
C LEU A 96 -9.99 -26.74 -5.61
N ASP A 97 -10.26 -25.45 -5.40
CA ASP A 97 -11.55 -24.84 -5.71
C ASP A 97 -11.47 -23.31 -5.81
N VAL A 98 -12.42 -22.69 -6.51
CA VAL A 98 -12.68 -21.24 -6.49
C VAL A 98 -13.89 -21.00 -5.59
N ILE A 99 -13.69 -20.36 -4.44
CA ILE A 99 -14.70 -20.30 -3.37
C ILE A 99 -15.42 -18.97 -3.28
N GLY A 100 -14.87 -17.91 -3.87
CA GLY A 100 -15.49 -16.58 -3.84
C GLY A 100 -14.59 -15.51 -4.43
N LYS A 101 -14.88 -14.24 -4.13
CA LYS A 101 -14.11 -13.10 -4.62
C LYS A 101 -14.07 -11.98 -3.58
N LEU A 102 -12.98 -11.22 -3.56
CA LEU A 102 -12.95 -9.92 -2.89
C LEU A 102 -13.68 -8.86 -3.72
N THR A 103 -14.27 -7.87 -3.06
CA THR A 103 -14.82 -6.70 -3.76
C THR A 103 -13.71 -5.82 -4.31
N ASP A 104 -14.05 -4.89 -5.21
CA ASP A 104 -13.08 -3.95 -5.77
C ASP A 104 -12.46 -3.07 -4.69
N GLU A 105 -13.24 -2.61 -3.70
CA GLU A 105 -12.70 -1.82 -2.58
C GLU A 105 -11.74 -2.63 -1.70
N GLN A 106 -11.99 -3.92 -1.53
CA GLN A 106 -11.06 -4.81 -0.83
C GLN A 106 -9.79 -5.03 -1.64
N MET A 107 -9.89 -5.10 -2.97
CA MET A 107 -8.73 -5.21 -3.85
C MET A 107 -7.88 -3.94 -3.85
N ASP A 108 -8.46 -2.75 -3.76
CA ASP A 108 -7.70 -1.50 -3.58
C ASP A 108 -6.84 -1.54 -2.30
N ILE A 109 -7.39 -2.09 -1.22
CA ILE A 109 -6.63 -2.27 0.03
C ILE A 109 -5.52 -3.31 -0.16
N VAL A 110 -5.79 -4.43 -0.85
CA VAL A 110 -4.76 -5.43 -1.19
C VAL A 110 -3.61 -4.79 -1.98
N ASP A 111 -3.93 -3.93 -2.94
CA ASP A 111 -2.93 -3.23 -3.76
C ASP A 111 -2.05 -2.34 -2.88
N GLU A 112 -2.65 -1.60 -1.95
CA GLU A 112 -1.89 -0.83 -0.95
C GLU A 112 -0.97 -1.72 -0.10
N LYS A 113 -1.44 -2.89 0.35
CA LYS A 113 -0.61 -3.82 1.14
C LYS A 113 0.56 -4.38 0.33
N LEU A 114 0.33 -4.68 -0.95
CA LEU A 114 1.36 -5.13 -1.88
C LEU A 114 2.40 -4.03 -2.15
N GLU A 115 1.94 -2.79 -2.35
CA GLU A 115 2.83 -1.65 -2.54
C GLU A 115 3.71 -1.39 -1.32
N ILE A 116 3.17 -1.54 -0.11
CA ILE A 116 3.93 -1.46 1.15
C ILE A 116 4.96 -2.60 1.21
N GLN A 117 4.52 -3.84 0.98
CA GLN A 117 5.38 -5.02 1.09
C GLN A 117 6.56 -4.98 0.10
N LEU A 118 6.30 -4.51 -1.13
CA LEU A 118 7.27 -4.49 -2.21
C LEU A 118 7.97 -3.13 -2.37
N ALA A 119 7.70 -2.18 -1.46
CA ALA A 119 8.21 -0.81 -1.50
C ALA A 119 7.99 -0.12 -2.86
N LEU A 120 6.80 -0.29 -3.46
CA LEU A 120 6.46 0.25 -4.78
C LEU A 120 5.92 1.67 -4.73
N LYS A 121 5.42 2.15 -3.58
CA LYS A 121 5.10 3.57 -3.38
C LYS A 121 6.40 4.38 -3.45
N LYS A 122 6.64 4.97 -4.62
CA LYS A 122 7.68 5.97 -4.81
C LYS A 122 7.14 7.33 -4.40
N ALA A 123 8.05 8.22 -4.07
CA ALA A 123 7.73 9.63 -3.97
C ALA A 123 7.00 10.11 -5.23
N ASP A 124 5.83 10.72 -5.05
CA ASP A 124 5.13 11.39 -6.13
C ASP A 124 5.78 12.76 -6.36
N LYS A 125 6.66 12.84 -7.36
CA LYS A 125 7.28 14.11 -7.76
C LYS A 125 6.24 15.19 -8.09
N ARG A 126 5.06 14.83 -8.60
CA ARG A 126 3.99 15.80 -8.90
C ARG A 126 3.40 16.36 -7.60
N ARG A 127 3.22 15.51 -6.58
CA ARG A 127 2.81 15.94 -5.24
C ARG A 127 3.81 16.91 -4.62
N ILE A 128 5.12 16.60 -4.70
CA ILE A 128 6.19 17.50 -4.24
C ILE A 128 6.08 18.86 -4.94
N GLN A 129 5.99 18.86 -6.28
CA GLN A 129 5.88 20.09 -7.06
C GLN A 129 4.64 20.91 -6.67
N LYS A 130 3.50 20.25 -6.41
CA LYS A 130 2.27 20.92 -5.96
C LYS A 130 2.42 21.54 -4.58
N MET A 131 3.01 20.82 -3.62
CA MET A 131 3.28 21.31 -2.27
C MET A 131 4.19 22.54 -2.32
N VAL A 132 5.32 22.44 -3.04
CA VAL A 132 6.26 23.56 -3.21
C VAL A 132 5.61 24.75 -3.89
N LYS A 133 4.77 24.54 -4.91
CA LYS A 133 4.04 25.61 -5.60
C LYS A 133 3.13 26.36 -4.62
N ASN A 134 2.35 25.64 -3.81
CA ASN A 134 1.45 26.24 -2.83
C ASN A 134 2.22 27.04 -1.76
N ILE A 135 3.33 26.48 -1.27
CA ILE A 135 4.22 27.15 -0.30
C ILE A 135 4.74 28.47 -0.89
N LYS A 136 5.29 28.46 -2.11
CA LYS A 136 5.82 29.67 -2.79
C LYS A 136 4.75 30.73 -3.06
N GLN A 137 3.52 30.30 -3.36
CA GLN A 137 2.38 31.21 -3.53
C GLN A 137 2.05 31.92 -2.21
N LEU A 138 2.03 31.19 -1.10
CA LEU A 138 1.80 31.75 0.22
C LEU A 138 2.93 32.69 0.63
N GLU A 139 4.19 32.33 0.40
CA GLU A 139 5.33 33.23 0.63
C GLU A 139 5.16 34.56 -0.12
N SER A 140 4.81 34.49 -1.41
CA SER A 140 4.62 35.67 -2.26
C SER A 140 3.40 36.52 -1.85
N TYR A 141 2.44 35.93 -1.15
CA TYR A 141 1.29 36.64 -0.59
C TYR A 141 1.68 37.35 0.71
N ILE A 142 2.44 36.69 1.58
CA ILE A 142 2.96 37.28 2.83
C ILE A 142 3.86 38.48 2.53
N GLU A 143 4.77 38.38 1.56
CA GLU A 143 5.66 39.49 1.16
C GLU A 143 4.87 40.73 0.70
N ARG A 144 3.71 40.54 0.07
CA ARG A 144 2.87 41.64 -0.42
C ARG A 144 1.97 42.25 0.66
N ASN A 145 1.82 41.60 1.81
CA ASN A 145 0.88 41.97 2.87
C ASN A 145 1.61 42.05 4.23
N GLU A 146 2.64 42.89 4.31
CA GLU A 146 3.56 43.01 5.46
C GLU A 146 2.87 43.23 6.82
N GLN A 147 1.65 43.79 6.85
CA GLN A 147 0.92 44.13 8.08
C GLN A 147 0.12 42.97 8.72
N GLN A 148 -0.04 41.80 8.09
CA GLN A 148 -0.80 40.64 8.63
C GLN A 148 0.05 39.38 8.83
N SER A 149 1.20 39.58 9.47
CA SER A 149 2.34 38.68 9.38
C SER A 149 2.22 37.35 10.16
N ASN A 150 1.63 37.36 11.37
CA ASN A 150 1.87 36.23 12.29
C ASN A 150 1.10 34.94 11.96
N ASP A 151 -0.20 35.01 11.65
CA ASP A 151 -0.98 33.79 11.40
C ASP A 151 -0.67 33.18 10.03
N LEU A 152 -0.39 34.02 9.03
CA LEU A 152 0.08 33.55 7.72
C LEU A 152 1.45 32.87 7.81
N ILE A 153 2.36 33.40 8.64
CA ILE A 153 3.64 32.75 8.92
C ILE A 153 3.45 31.39 9.61
N LYS A 154 2.48 31.25 10.53
CA LYS A 154 2.16 29.93 11.14
C LYS A 154 1.67 28.93 10.10
N ILE A 155 0.77 29.35 9.20
CA ILE A 155 0.28 28.49 8.10
C ILE A 155 1.44 28.09 7.17
N LEU A 156 2.31 29.04 6.83
CA LEU A 156 3.50 28.76 6.02
C LEU A 156 4.40 27.73 6.70
N LYS A 157 4.65 27.87 8.01
CA LYS A 157 5.41 26.88 8.79
C LYS A 157 4.78 25.49 8.70
N SER A 158 3.47 25.38 8.93
CA SER A 158 2.76 24.10 8.85
C SER A 158 2.93 23.44 7.48
N ASN A 159 2.73 24.19 6.39
CA ASN A 159 2.86 23.67 5.03
C ASN A 159 4.28 23.19 4.72
N VAL A 160 5.30 23.87 5.26
CA VAL A 160 6.71 23.49 5.09
C VAL A 160 7.04 22.22 5.89
N VAL A 161 6.47 22.05 7.08
CA VAL A 161 6.60 20.83 7.88
C VAL A 161 5.98 19.64 7.14
N ASP A 162 4.74 19.78 6.65
CA ASP A 162 4.07 18.71 5.88
C ASP A 162 4.88 18.30 4.64
N PHE A 163 5.48 19.27 3.95
CA PHE A 163 6.38 19.02 2.83
C PHE A 163 7.65 18.27 3.25
N LYS A 164 8.27 18.67 4.36
CA LYS A 164 9.47 18.03 4.89
C LYS A 164 9.17 16.59 5.32
N ASP A 165 8.08 16.36 6.05
CA ASP A 165 7.66 15.03 6.50
C ASP A 165 7.41 14.09 5.31
N TYR A 166 6.79 14.60 4.24
CA TYR A 166 6.63 13.85 3.00
C TYR A 166 7.99 13.52 2.37
N CYS A 167 8.90 14.47 2.27
CA CYS A 167 10.25 14.20 1.77
C CYS A 167 10.98 13.15 2.62
N ASP A 168 10.89 13.23 3.94
CA ASP A 168 11.55 12.32 4.88
C ASP A 168 10.97 10.90 4.78
N GLU A 169 9.64 10.76 4.67
CA GLU A 169 8.94 9.48 4.47
C GLU A 169 9.49 8.72 3.26
N TYR A 170 9.78 9.44 2.17
CA TYR A 170 10.25 8.85 0.92
C TYR A 170 11.77 9.02 0.69
N LYS A 171 12.54 9.42 1.71
CA LYS A 171 14.00 9.62 1.66
C LYS A 171 14.45 10.56 0.54
N ILE A 172 13.77 11.68 0.40
CA ILE A 172 14.04 12.71 -0.60
C ILE A 172 14.75 13.88 0.08
N ASP A 173 15.83 14.36 -0.53
CA ASP A 173 16.43 15.63 -0.13
C ASP A 173 15.48 16.80 -0.46
N SER A 174 14.79 17.31 0.56
CA SER A 174 13.84 18.42 0.44
C SER A 174 14.49 19.71 -0.06
N SER A 175 15.79 19.90 0.20
CA SER A 175 16.54 21.09 -0.21
C SER A 175 16.71 21.20 -1.73
N MET A 176 16.63 20.08 -2.45
CA MET A 176 16.62 20.06 -3.92
C MET A 176 15.36 20.68 -4.52
N TYR A 177 14.25 20.72 -3.77
CA TYR A 177 12.95 21.15 -4.29
C TYR A 177 12.51 22.50 -3.74
N TYR A 178 12.94 22.86 -2.54
CA TYR A 178 12.47 24.06 -1.87
C TYR A 178 13.53 24.69 -0.95
N LYS A 179 13.64 26.01 -1.06
CA LYS A 179 14.36 26.90 -0.15
C LYS A 179 13.47 28.12 0.08
N SER A 180 13.19 28.43 1.34
CA SER A 180 12.31 29.53 1.73
C SER A 180 12.99 30.88 1.52
N LYS A 181 12.20 31.92 1.24
CA LYS A 181 12.66 33.32 1.25
C LYS A 181 12.80 33.87 2.66
N PHE A 182 12.01 33.34 3.60
CA PHE A 182 12.07 33.71 5.00
C PHE A 182 13.15 32.88 5.72
N ASN A 183 14.20 33.54 6.21
CA ASN A 183 15.30 32.89 6.94
C ASN A 183 14.81 32.08 8.15
N MET A 184 13.80 32.59 8.86
CA MET A 184 13.21 31.88 10.00
C MET A 184 12.71 30.48 9.62
N ILE A 185 12.16 30.31 8.41
CA ILE A 185 11.65 29.03 7.89
C ILE A 185 12.80 28.12 7.45
N ASN A 186 13.86 28.67 6.86
CA ASN A 186 15.05 27.88 6.48
C ASN A 186 15.72 27.24 7.70
N ASN A 187 15.75 27.93 8.84
CA ASN A 187 16.26 27.38 10.09
C ASN A 187 15.43 26.16 10.57
N TYR A 188 14.10 26.16 10.38
CA TYR A 188 13.27 24.99 10.65
C TYR A 188 13.55 23.81 9.70
N ILE A 189 13.87 24.11 8.43
CA ILE A 189 14.17 23.08 7.43
C ILE A 189 15.53 22.42 7.71
N GLN A 190 16.56 23.21 8.04
CA GLN A 190 17.96 22.76 8.18
C GLN A 190 18.29 22.06 9.52
N GLY A 191 17.47 22.24 10.56
CA GLY A 191 17.52 21.43 11.80
C GLY A 191 17.54 22.24 13.10
N SER A 192 16.95 21.64 14.13
CA SER A 192 17.09 21.96 15.57
C SER A 192 16.30 23.14 16.12
N VAL A 193 14.97 23.00 16.25
CA VAL A 193 14.27 23.51 17.43
C VAL A 193 13.27 22.43 17.87
N ALA A 194 13.61 21.73 18.95
CA ALA A 194 12.64 20.98 19.74
C ALA A 194 11.56 21.96 20.23
N ILE A 195 10.29 21.56 20.12
CA ILE A 195 9.26 22.08 21.02
C ILE A 195 9.45 21.36 22.35
#